data_AF-A0A1T0A7S1-F1
#
_entry.id   AF-A0A1T0A7S1-F1
#
_cell.length_a   1.000
_cell.length_b   1.000
_cell.length_c   1.000
_cell.angle_alpha   90.00
_cell.angle_beta   90.00
_cell.angle_gamma   90.00
#
_symmetry.space_group_name_H-M   'P 1'
#
loop_
_entity.id
_entity.type
_entity.pdbx_description
1 polymer ?
#
loop_
_entity_poly.entity_id
_entity_poly.type
_entity_poly.pdbx_seq_one_letter_code
_entity_poly.pdbx_strand_id
1 'polypeptide(L)'
;MTQITRADVIGKSQNRTALGMIAAYLAKYPNTTLSELRKKFPKSAVCPDAGTNLEELFFTAKDIENKKQAGDNWFIKDGACFTKDDEWLTLANGEKIAFCKMWTASSLALLQDAMKPYNIYGQVGTPQGGTAGYAITYQYAPKAEPSQPATKSGMPAWIWIVLAVVVVAGFFVFK
;
A
#
# COMPACT_ATOMS: atom_id res chain seq x y z
N MET A 1 16.03 -3.41 15.04
CA MET A 1 15.83 -2.64 13.79
C MET A 1 14.67 -1.68 13.99
N THR A 2 14.75 -0.44 13.54
CA THR A 2 13.61 0.50 13.54
C THR A 2 12.80 0.33 12.27
N GLN A 3 11.50 0.60 12.34
CA GLN A 3 10.59 0.53 11.20
C GLN A 3 9.77 1.82 11.09
N ILE A 4 9.40 2.19 9.87
CA ILE A 4 8.50 3.33 9.62
C ILE A 4 7.14 2.98 10.20
N THR A 5 6.66 3.76 11.17
CA THR A 5 5.32 3.59 11.76
C THR A 5 4.29 4.45 11.05
N ARG A 6 4.68 5.68 10.68
CA ARG A 6 3.82 6.66 10.00
C ARG A 6 4.62 7.43 8.94
N ALA A 7 3.94 7.81 7.87
CA ALA A 7 4.47 8.73 6.87
C ALA A 7 3.48 9.86 6.60
N ASP A 8 3.97 11.09 6.62
CA ASP A 8 3.20 12.30 6.28
C ASP A 8 3.78 12.91 5.00
N VAL A 9 2.96 13.00 3.96
CA VAL A 9 3.32 13.46 2.62
C VAL A 9 2.72 14.84 2.34
N ILE A 10 3.54 15.77 1.89
CA ILE A 10 3.08 17.06 1.37
C ILE A 10 3.48 17.11 -0.11
N GLY A 11 2.50 17.24 -1.00
CA GLY A 11 2.73 17.38 -2.45
C GLY A 11 2.28 18.74 -2.96
N LYS A 12 2.96 19.30 -3.96
CA LYS A 12 2.60 20.60 -4.57
C LYS A 12 1.28 20.61 -5.36
N SER A 13 0.76 19.43 -5.67
CA SER A 13 -0.46 19.20 -6.46
C SER A 13 -0.99 17.80 -6.17
N GLN A 14 -2.22 17.50 -6.59
CA GLN A 14 -2.89 16.23 -6.28
C GLN A 14 -2.08 15.02 -6.74
N ASN A 15 -1.61 15.04 -7.99
CA ASN A 15 -0.81 13.97 -8.56
C ASN A 15 0.55 13.79 -7.87
N ARG A 16 1.14 14.86 -7.36
CA ARG A 16 2.41 14.82 -6.61
C ARG A 16 2.22 14.27 -5.22
N THR A 17 1.11 14.62 -4.56
CA THR A 17 0.72 14.02 -3.29
C THR A 17 0.49 12.51 -3.48
N ALA A 18 -0.25 12.10 -4.52
CA ALA A 18 -0.48 10.70 -4.81
C ALA A 18 0.82 9.92 -5.06
N LEU A 19 1.73 10.46 -5.90
CA LEU A 19 3.05 9.88 -6.13
C LEU A 19 3.85 9.70 -4.83
N GLY A 20 3.88 10.74 -3.99
CA GLY A 20 4.58 10.68 -2.71
C GLY A 20 3.99 9.68 -1.73
N MET A 21 2.66 9.52 -1.71
CA MET A 21 1.99 8.51 -0.87
C MET A 21 2.34 7.08 -1.30
N ILE A 22 2.44 6.81 -2.60
CA ILE A 22 2.91 5.51 -3.10
C ILE A 22 4.41 5.32 -2.77
N ALA A 23 5.24 6.35 -2.93
CA ALA A 23 6.66 6.27 -2.55
C ALA A 23 6.82 5.96 -1.06
N ALA A 24 6.03 6.60 -0.19
CA ALA A 24 5.99 6.30 1.24
C ALA A 24 5.53 4.86 1.53
N TYR A 25 4.55 4.36 0.77
CA TYR A 25 4.09 2.98 0.88
C TYR A 25 5.21 1.99 0.58
N LEU A 26 5.95 2.20 -0.52
CA LEU A 26 7.08 1.35 -0.90
C LEU A 26 8.23 1.43 0.11
N ALA A 27 8.50 2.61 0.68
CA ALA A 27 9.50 2.73 1.75
C ALA A 27 9.10 1.94 3.01
N LYS A 28 7.80 1.92 3.34
CA LYS A 28 7.26 1.17 4.49
C LYS A 28 7.18 -0.34 4.23
N TYR A 29 6.91 -0.75 2.98
CA TYR A 29 6.75 -2.13 2.55
C TYR A 29 7.71 -2.46 1.38
N PRO A 30 9.02 -2.51 1.61
CA PRO A 30 10.03 -2.54 0.54
C PRO A 30 9.90 -3.76 -0.38
N ASN A 31 9.43 -4.89 0.14
CA ASN A 31 9.30 -6.14 -0.62
C ASN A 31 8.02 -6.22 -1.48
N THR A 32 7.25 -5.13 -1.58
CA THR A 32 6.03 -5.10 -2.39
C THR A 32 6.37 -5.26 -3.87
N THR A 33 5.69 -6.18 -4.54
CA THR A 33 5.82 -6.41 -5.99
C THR A 33 4.88 -5.52 -6.80
N LEU A 34 5.15 -5.36 -8.10
CA LEU A 34 4.24 -4.62 -9.01
C LEU A 34 2.82 -5.22 -9.04
N SER A 35 2.71 -6.55 -9.05
CA SER A 35 1.42 -7.25 -9.03
C SER A 35 0.63 -6.91 -7.76
N GLU A 36 1.29 -6.90 -6.60
CA GLU A 36 0.65 -6.51 -5.35
C GLU A 36 0.25 -5.03 -5.33
N LEU A 37 1.07 -4.12 -5.86
CA LEU A 37 0.71 -2.71 -6.00
C LEU A 37 -0.58 -2.55 -6.83
N ARG A 38 -0.62 -3.16 -8.02
CA ARG A 38 -1.79 -3.09 -8.93
C ARG A 38 -3.04 -3.67 -8.28
N LYS A 39 -2.90 -4.75 -7.51
CA LYS A 39 -4.01 -5.37 -6.75
C LYS A 39 -4.49 -4.51 -5.57
N LYS A 40 -3.57 -3.87 -4.85
CA LYS A 40 -3.89 -3.06 -3.66
C LYS A 40 -4.46 -1.70 -4.01
N PHE A 41 -3.96 -1.10 -5.08
CA PHE A 41 -4.36 0.23 -5.54
C PHE A 41 -4.84 0.17 -6.99
N PRO A 42 -5.91 -0.59 -7.29
CA PRO A 42 -6.42 -0.70 -8.65
C PRO A 42 -7.05 0.63 -9.05
N LYS A 43 -6.91 1.00 -10.33
CA LYS A 43 -7.47 2.23 -10.90
C LYS A 43 -8.94 2.43 -10.50
N SER A 44 -9.76 1.41 -10.68
CA SER A 44 -11.19 1.45 -10.41
C SER A 44 -11.56 1.84 -8.98
N ALA A 45 -10.68 1.56 -8.00
CA ALA A 45 -10.93 1.87 -6.59
C ALA A 45 -10.36 3.23 -6.17
N VAL A 46 -9.16 3.60 -6.65
CA VAL A 46 -8.45 4.79 -6.14
C VAL A 46 -8.35 5.94 -7.13
N CYS A 47 -8.55 5.70 -8.43
CA CYS A 47 -8.53 6.76 -9.45
C CYS A 47 -9.43 6.40 -10.65
N PRO A 48 -10.75 6.21 -10.43
CA PRO A 48 -11.67 5.72 -11.47
C PRO A 48 -11.80 6.65 -12.67
N ASP A 49 -11.51 7.94 -12.47
CA ASP A 49 -11.58 9.00 -13.46
C ASP A 49 -10.26 9.25 -14.22
N ALA A 50 -9.18 8.53 -13.88
CA ALA A 50 -8.00 8.52 -14.73
C ALA A 50 -8.38 8.00 -16.12
N GLY A 51 -7.83 8.62 -17.18
CA GLY A 51 -8.22 8.46 -18.58
C GLY A 51 -8.88 7.12 -18.96
N THR A 52 -9.94 7.20 -19.76
CA THR A 52 -10.80 6.05 -20.11
C THR A 52 -10.03 4.86 -20.71
N ASN A 53 -8.90 5.12 -21.36
CA ASN A 53 -8.04 4.10 -21.99
C ASN A 53 -6.91 3.58 -21.09
N LEU A 54 -6.90 3.96 -19.81
CA LEU A 54 -5.98 3.43 -18.81
C LEU A 54 -6.67 2.30 -18.04
N GLU A 55 -6.07 1.12 -18.03
CA GLU A 55 -6.55 -0.02 -17.24
C GLU A 55 -5.93 -0.04 -15.84
N GLU A 56 -4.70 0.46 -15.72
CA GLU A 56 -3.88 0.41 -14.52
C GLU A 56 -3.23 1.77 -14.22
N LEU A 57 -2.64 1.90 -13.03
CA LEU A 57 -1.95 3.13 -12.59
C LEU A 57 -0.42 3.01 -12.57
N PHE A 58 0.12 1.79 -12.68
CA PHE A 58 1.55 1.49 -12.53
C PHE A 58 2.06 0.82 -13.79
N PHE A 59 3.13 1.36 -14.38
CA PHE A 59 3.65 0.92 -15.67
C PHE A 59 5.15 0.68 -15.59
N THR A 60 5.61 -0.45 -16.13
CA THR A 60 7.05 -0.66 -16.35
C THR A 60 7.54 0.19 -17.53
N ALA A 61 8.86 0.37 -17.65
CA ALA A 61 9.43 1.01 -18.84
C ALA A 61 9.03 0.29 -20.15
N LYS A 62 8.92 -1.04 -20.10
CA LYS A 62 8.47 -1.87 -21.22
C LYS A 62 7.00 -1.66 -21.55
N ASP A 63 6.12 -1.55 -20.55
CA ASP A 63 4.70 -1.24 -20.77
C ASP A 63 4.54 0.11 -21.49
N ILE A 64 5.33 1.09 -21.08
CA ILE A 64 5.37 2.42 -21.69
C ILE A 64 5.83 2.31 -23.14
N GLU A 65 6.93 1.59 -23.42
CA GLU A 65 7.47 1.40 -24.77
C GLU A 65 6.48 0.69 -25.70
N ASN A 66 5.81 -0.37 -25.22
CA ASN A 66 4.78 -1.07 -25.98
C ASN A 66 3.61 -0.14 -26.34
N LYS A 67 3.16 0.70 -25.40
CA LYS A 67 2.14 1.72 -25.68
C LYS A 67 2.62 2.75 -26.71
N LYS A 68 3.91 3.09 -26.71
CA LYS A 68 4.49 3.98 -27.73
C LYS A 68 4.41 3.36 -29.12
N GLN A 69 4.83 2.11 -29.24
CA GLN A 69 4.82 1.38 -30.51
C GLN A 69 3.41 1.16 -31.04
N ALA A 70 2.43 0.98 -30.15
CA ALA A 70 1.02 0.87 -30.50
C ALA A 70 0.36 2.20 -30.95
N GLY A 71 1.10 3.32 -30.94
CA GLY A 71 0.59 4.61 -31.40
C GLY A 71 -0.35 5.31 -30.40
N ASP A 72 -0.29 4.96 -29.11
CA ASP A 72 -1.06 5.62 -28.04
C ASP A 72 -0.47 7.02 -27.75
N ASN A 73 -0.71 7.95 -28.69
CA ASN A 73 -0.15 9.29 -28.67
C ASN A 73 -0.56 10.08 -27.40
N TRP A 74 -1.74 9.81 -26.85
CA TRP A 74 -2.22 10.38 -25.58
C TRP A 74 -1.29 10.00 -24.42
N PHE A 75 -0.88 8.73 -24.35
CA PHE A 75 0.01 8.26 -23.29
C PHE A 75 1.39 8.92 -23.34
N ILE A 76 1.88 9.27 -24.53
CA ILE A 76 3.23 9.78 -24.78
C ILE A 76 3.30 11.31 -24.78
N LYS A 77 2.43 11.98 -25.56
CA LYS A 77 2.48 13.43 -25.78
C LYS A 77 1.95 14.20 -24.58
N ASP A 78 0.89 13.71 -23.96
CA ASP A 78 0.23 14.40 -22.84
C ASP A 78 0.82 13.98 -21.47
N GLY A 79 1.79 13.08 -21.48
CA GLY A 79 2.54 12.68 -20.30
C GLY A 79 1.66 11.97 -19.27
N ALA A 80 1.06 10.84 -19.66
CA ALA A 80 0.15 10.10 -18.79
C ALA A 80 0.81 9.58 -17.50
N CYS A 81 2.14 9.44 -17.48
CA CYS A 81 2.89 8.93 -16.33
C CYS A 81 4.07 9.80 -15.91
N PHE A 82 4.45 9.67 -14.64
CA PHE A 82 5.67 10.18 -14.02
C PHE A 82 6.89 9.43 -14.57
N THR A 83 7.68 10.10 -15.41
CA THR A 83 8.76 9.50 -16.20
C THR A 83 10.03 10.34 -16.25
N LYS A 84 10.07 11.51 -15.58
CA LYS A 84 11.35 12.23 -15.39
C LYS A 84 12.20 11.48 -14.36
N ASP A 85 13.51 11.74 -14.37
CA ASP A 85 14.50 10.96 -13.61
C ASP A 85 14.19 10.83 -12.11
N ASP A 86 13.62 11.85 -11.50
CA ASP A 86 13.27 11.91 -10.08
C ASP A 86 11.82 11.48 -9.76
N GLU A 87 11.06 11.03 -10.76
CA GLU A 87 9.65 10.65 -10.60
C GLU A 87 9.41 9.14 -10.63
N TRP A 88 10.44 8.35 -10.99
CA TRP A 88 10.36 6.89 -11.01
C TRP A 88 10.31 6.32 -9.60
N LEU A 89 9.35 5.42 -9.36
CA LEU A 89 9.33 4.56 -8.19
C LEU A 89 10.28 3.38 -8.41
N THR A 90 10.98 2.94 -7.36
CA THR A 90 11.90 1.80 -7.45
C THR A 90 11.43 0.70 -6.50
N LEU A 91 11.21 -0.50 -7.02
CA LEU A 91 10.89 -1.69 -6.22
C LEU A 91 12.16 -2.31 -5.62
N ALA A 92 12.01 -3.21 -4.63
CA ALA A 92 13.16 -3.89 -4.01
C ALA A 92 14.03 -4.70 -4.99
N ASN A 93 13.46 -5.19 -6.10
CA ASN A 93 14.22 -5.88 -7.15
C ASN A 93 15.00 -4.92 -8.07
N GLY A 94 14.97 -3.60 -7.82
CA GLY A 94 15.60 -2.56 -8.63
C GLY A 94 14.78 -2.14 -9.86
N GLU A 95 13.61 -2.72 -10.09
CA GLU A 95 12.74 -2.36 -11.21
C GLU A 95 12.17 -0.96 -11.03
N LYS A 96 12.26 -0.15 -12.09
CA LYS A 96 11.69 1.19 -12.14
C LYS A 96 10.26 1.16 -12.66
N ILE A 97 9.37 1.82 -11.93
CA ILE A 97 7.94 1.86 -12.22
C ILE A 97 7.46 3.30 -12.30
N ALA A 98 6.75 3.60 -13.38
CA ALA A 98 6.10 4.86 -13.62
C ALA A 98 4.69 4.82 -13.04
N PHE A 99 4.25 5.96 -12.50
CA PHE A 99 2.91 6.10 -11.92
C PHE A 99 2.07 7.10 -12.72
N CYS A 100 0.77 6.85 -12.82
CA CYS A 100 -0.16 7.73 -13.53
C CYS A 100 -0.13 9.17 -12.97
N LYS A 101 -0.11 10.16 -13.85
CA LYS A 101 -0.12 11.61 -13.54
C LYS A 101 -1.51 12.21 -13.42
N MET A 102 -2.55 11.50 -13.87
CA MET A 102 -3.92 11.98 -13.89
C MET A 102 -4.58 11.77 -12.53
N TRP A 103 -4.78 12.85 -11.78
CA TRP A 103 -5.38 12.82 -10.45
C TRP A 103 -6.30 14.02 -10.26
N THR A 104 -7.58 13.76 -9.95
CA THR A 104 -8.50 14.78 -9.46
C THR A 104 -8.44 14.86 -7.92
N ALA A 105 -9.09 15.88 -7.35
CA ALA A 105 -9.23 15.98 -5.90
C ALA A 105 -10.01 14.78 -5.33
N SER A 106 -11.07 14.33 -6.01
CA SER A 106 -11.88 13.19 -5.59
C SER A 106 -11.07 11.89 -5.58
N SER A 107 -10.29 11.63 -6.62
CA SER A 107 -9.43 10.44 -6.67
C SER A 107 -8.29 10.48 -5.65
N LEU A 108 -7.71 11.67 -5.40
CA LEU A 108 -6.77 11.81 -4.30
C LEU A 108 -7.42 11.46 -2.95
N ALA A 109 -8.65 11.88 -2.71
CA ALA A 109 -9.38 11.54 -1.48
C ALA A 109 -9.57 10.02 -1.31
N LEU A 110 -9.92 9.31 -2.40
CA LEU A 110 -10.01 7.85 -2.40
C LEU A 110 -8.67 7.19 -2.06
N LEU A 111 -7.57 7.67 -2.63
CA LEU A 111 -6.23 7.18 -2.30
C LEU A 111 -5.86 7.49 -0.83
N GLN A 112 -6.16 8.69 -0.34
CA GLN A 112 -5.93 9.07 1.06
C GLN A 112 -6.67 8.12 2.01
N ASP A 113 -7.92 7.80 1.71
CA ASP A 113 -8.71 6.84 2.50
C ASP A 113 -8.11 5.42 2.44
N ALA A 114 -7.71 4.96 1.24
CA ALA A 114 -7.05 3.67 1.06
C ALA A 114 -5.70 3.57 1.81
N MET A 115 -5.06 4.71 2.10
CA MET A 115 -3.75 4.79 2.75
C MET A 115 -3.81 4.89 4.29
N LYS A 116 -4.95 5.25 4.86
CA LYS A 116 -5.16 5.35 6.33
C LYS A 116 -4.77 4.06 7.09
N PRO A 117 -5.15 2.84 6.65
CA PRO A 117 -4.77 1.60 7.35
C PRO A 117 -3.26 1.37 7.42
N TYR A 118 -2.49 2.03 6.55
CA TYR A 118 -1.03 1.93 6.50
C TYR A 118 -0.33 3.06 7.29
N ASN A 119 -1.10 3.94 7.96
CA ASN A 119 -0.62 5.17 8.62
C ASN A 119 0.15 6.07 7.66
N ILE A 120 -0.32 6.19 6.42
CA ILE A 120 0.22 7.09 5.41
C ILE A 120 -0.82 8.17 5.15
N TYR A 121 -0.43 9.43 5.35
CA TYR A 121 -1.29 10.57 5.19
C TYR A 121 -0.67 11.50 4.14
N GLY A 122 -1.49 12.02 3.23
CA GLY A 122 -1.04 12.96 2.22
C GLY A 122 -1.89 14.22 2.24
N GLN A 123 -1.31 15.37 1.89
CA GLN A 123 -2.03 16.61 1.64
C GLN A 123 -1.39 17.41 0.51
N VAL A 124 -2.19 18.30 -0.09
CA VAL A 124 -1.69 19.29 -1.05
C VAL A 124 -1.22 20.51 -0.28
N GLY A 125 -0.01 21.00 -0.57
CA GLY A 125 0.60 22.13 0.10
C GLY A 125 1.94 22.49 -0.49
N THR A 126 2.77 23.21 0.26
CA THR A 126 4.12 23.57 -0.20
C THR A 126 5.13 22.57 0.40
N PRO A 127 5.67 21.62 -0.39
CA PRO A 127 6.68 20.69 0.11
C PRO A 127 7.96 21.46 0.47
N GLN A 128 8.55 21.12 1.62
CA GLN A 128 9.87 21.64 1.99
C GLN A 128 10.94 20.64 1.53
N GLY A 129 11.58 20.96 0.40
CA GLY A 129 12.60 20.11 -0.23
C GLY A 129 12.04 19.06 -1.20
N GLY A 130 12.97 18.35 -1.86
CA GLY A 130 12.67 17.35 -2.89
C GLY A 130 12.46 17.95 -4.29
N THR A 131 13.00 17.30 -5.32
CA THR A 131 12.83 17.72 -6.73
C THR A 131 11.54 17.16 -7.35
N ALA A 132 11.09 16.01 -6.85
CA ALA A 132 9.94 15.28 -7.35
C ALA A 132 8.58 15.95 -7.06
N GLY A 133 8.57 17.13 -6.44
CA GLY A 133 7.36 17.91 -6.15
C GLY A 133 6.55 17.44 -4.95
N TYR A 134 7.12 16.58 -4.10
CA TYR A 134 6.58 16.19 -2.81
C TYR A 134 7.71 16.04 -1.78
N ALA A 135 7.36 16.11 -0.50
CA ALA A 135 8.23 15.79 0.62
C ALA A 135 7.53 14.76 1.53
N ILE A 136 8.32 13.87 2.16
CA ILE A 136 7.82 12.84 3.07
C ILE A 136 8.54 12.97 4.41
N THR A 137 7.77 13.03 5.49
CA THR A 137 8.27 12.95 6.86
C THR A 137 7.92 11.59 7.43
N TYR A 138 8.92 10.86 7.93
CA TYR A 138 8.74 9.55 8.54
C TYR A 138 8.82 9.61 10.06
N GLN A 139 7.97 8.84 10.71
CA GLN A 139 8.10 8.50 12.13
C GLN A 139 8.55 7.05 12.25
N TYR A 140 9.38 6.76 13.25
CA TYR A 140 10.00 5.46 13.45
C TYR A 140 9.73 4.92 14.85
N ALA A 141 9.62 3.61 14.96
CA ALA A 141 9.63 2.91 16.24
C ALA A 141 10.50 1.64 16.16
N PRO A 142 10.97 1.10 17.30
CA PRO A 142 11.56 -0.23 17.33
C PRO A 142 10.60 -1.24 16.69
N LYS A 143 11.12 -2.08 15.81
CA LYS A 143 10.38 -3.23 15.29
C LYS A 143 10.07 -4.12 16.49
N ALA A 144 8.78 -4.30 16.79
CA ALA A 144 8.37 -5.26 17.81
C ALA A 144 8.99 -6.61 17.47
N GLU A 145 9.74 -7.18 18.41
CA GLU A 145 10.15 -8.56 18.28
C GLU A 145 8.88 -9.41 18.15
N PRO A 146 8.85 -10.41 17.25
CA PRO A 146 7.71 -11.30 17.18
C PRO A 146 7.54 -11.90 18.56
N SER A 147 6.48 -11.48 19.28
CA SER A 147 6.10 -12.11 20.52
C SER A 147 5.99 -13.60 20.21
N GLN A 148 6.70 -14.42 20.99
CA GLN A 148 6.61 -15.86 20.87
C GLN A 148 5.14 -16.23 20.74
N PRO A 149 4.77 -17.14 19.81
CA PRO A 149 3.38 -17.51 19.64
C PRO A 149 2.83 -17.85 21.01
N ALA A 150 1.78 -17.11 21.42
CA ALA A 150 1.11 -17.39 22.67
C ALA A 150 0.81 -18.89 22.65
N THR A 151 1.48 -19.65 23.53
CA THR A 151 1.14 -21.04 23.76
C THR A 151 -0.34 -21.04 24.04
N LYS A 152 -1.14 -21.56 23.10
CA LYS A 152 -2.56 -21.83 23.35
C LYS A 152 -2.59 -22.54 24.69
N SER A 153 -3.16 -21.93 25.72
CA SER A 153 -3.40 -22.65 26.96
C SER A 153 -4.40 -23.73 26.60
N GLY A 154 -3.89 -24.95 26.37
CA GLY A 154 -4.73 -26.12 26.33
C GLY A 154 -5.54 -26.12 27.62
N MET A 155 -6.85 -26.30 27.47
CA MET A 155 -7.80 -26.26 28.58
C MET A 155 -7.24 -27.10 29.75
N PRO A 156 -7.09 -26.53 30.95
CA PRO A 156 -6.41 -27.20 32.06
C PRO A 156 -6.91 -28.63 32.29
N ALA A 157 -6.00 -29.58 32.55
CA ALA A 157 -6.34 -31.00 32.71
C ALA A 157 -7.46 -31.28 33.74
N TRP A 158 -7.64 -30.39 34.74
CA TRP A 158 -8.73 -30.51 35.71
C TRP A 158 -10.13 -30.40 35.08
N ILE A 159 -10.29 -29.69 33.96
CA ILE A 159 -11.56 -29.60 33.24
C ILE A 159 -11.93 -30.97 32.64
N TRP A 160 -10.95 -31.74 32.15
CA TRP A 160 -11.18 -33.12 31.68
C TRP A 160 -11.55 -34.06 32.82
N ILE A 161 -10.96 -33.89 34.00
CA ILE A 161 -11.29 -34.68 35.19
C ILE A 161 -12.74 -34.39 35.62
N VAL A 162 -13.16 -33.13 35.65
CA VAL A 162 -14.55 -32.76 35.97
C VAL A 162 -15.52 -33.36 34.96
N LEU A 163 -15.20 -33.30 33.66
CA LEU A 163 -16.05 -33.84 32.61
C LEU A 163 -16.18 -35.37 32.70
N ALA A 164 -15.11 -36.09 33.04
CA ALA A 164 -15.14 -37.52 33.28
C ALA A 164 -16.00 -37.90 34.50
N VAL A 165 -15.92 -37.15 35.59
CA VAL A 165 -16.74 -37.39 36.79
C VAL A 165 -18.23 -37.20 36.51
N VAL A 166 -18.62 -36.18 35.74
CA VAL A 166 -20.02 -35.92 35.38
C VAL A 166 -20.59 -37.06 34.51
N VAL A 167 -19.82 -37.58 33.55
CA VAL A 167 -20.25 -38.71 32.70
C VAL A 167 -20.44 -39.98 33.52
N VAL A 168 -19.52 -40.28 34.44
CA VAL A 168 -19.64 -41.47 35.32
C VAL A 168 -20.82 -41.31 36.27
N ALA A 169 -21.00 -40.15 36.90
CA ALA A 169 -22.14 -39.89 37.79
C ALA A 169 -23.48 -39.99 37.04
N GLY A 170 -23.57 -39.46 35.82
CA GLY A 170 -24.76 -39.59 34.97
C GLY A 170 -25.09 -41.05 34.62
N PHE A 171 -24.07 -41.89 34.41
CA PHE A 171 -24.26 -43.31 34.10
C PHE A 171 -24.80 -44.13 35.30
N PHE A 172 -24.55 -43.68 36.54
CA PHE A 172 -25.09 -44.31 37.75
C PHE A 172 -26.47 -43.77 38.19
N VAL A 173 -26.86 -42.56 37.74
CA VAL A 173 -28.17 -41.98 38.05
C VAL A 173 -29.28 -42.48 37.12
N PHE A 174 -28.94 -42.99 35.93
CA PHE A 174 -29.89 -43.49 34.93
C PHE A 174 -29.89 -45.02 34.76
N LYS A 175 -29.44 -45.78 35.76
CA LYS A 175 -29.49 -47.24 35.77
C LYS A 175 -30.40 -47.79 36.87
#